data_AF-A0A7C6C802-F1
#
_entry.id   AF-A0A7C6C802-F1
#
_cell.length_a   1.000
_cell.length_b   1.000
_cell.length_c   1.000
_cell.angle_alpha   90.00
_cell.angle_beta   90.00
_cell.angle_gamma   90.00
#
_symmetry.space_group_name_H-M   'P 1'
#
loop_
_entity.id
_entity.type
_entity.pdbx_description
1 polymer ?
#
loop_
_entity_poly.entity_id
_entity_poly.type
_entity_poly.pdbx_seq_one_letter_code
_entity_poly.pdbx_strand_id
1 'polypeptide(L)'
;MAGKWIDLFIIIAFAIAIWRGFRRGIIREIFSLFGVLLAVAIGFYRHEELSLHLMARFPLGQGAALLIAFLILVIGISLVAKFIGYLWGKVVKFTPFAVLDGILGATFGTIKVLAIVIALVLMLHSLNVESVEDMLAESSVVQQIDTLWPHLRLSLEQAWPETWAKPGWLFPQPNFDDLSFS
;
A
#
# COMPACT_ATOMS: atom_id res chain seq x y z
N MET A 1 -9.19 -3.81 27.17
CA MET A 1 -7.70 -3.79 27.27
C MET A 1 -7.01 -4.20 25.96
N ALA A 2 -7.74 -4.65 24.96
CA ALA A 2 -7.21 -5.14 23.70
C ALA A 2 -6.69 -3.99 22.80
N GLY A 3 -7.31 -2.81 22.87
CA GLY A 3 -6.93 -1.65 22.04
C GLY A 3 -5.50 -1.15 22.28
N LYS A 4 -4.95 -1.35 23.49
CA LYS A 4 -3.54 -1.02 23.79
C LYS A 4 -2.54 -1.83 22.96
N TRP A 5 -2.90 -3.07 22.59
CA TRP A 5 -2.07 -3.90 21.72
C TRP A 5 -2.09 -3.42 20.28
N ILE A 6 -3.22 -2.88 19.82
CA ILE A 6 -3.36 -2.25 18.50
C ILE A 6 -2.47 -1.00 18.45
N ASP A 7 -2.56 -0.13 19.44
CA ASP A 7 -1.72 1.08 19.53
C ASP A 7 -0.23 0.71 19.54
N LEU A 8 0.18 -0.27 20.34
CA LEU A 8 1.57 -0.74 20.40
C LEU A 8 2.04 -1.28 19.04
N PHE A 9 1.22 -2.08 18.37
CA PHE A 9 1.54 -2.62 17.04
C PHE A 9 1.73 -1.50 16.01
N ILE A 10 0.82 -0.53 16.00
CA ILE A 10 0.87 0.61 15.08
C ILE A 10 2.12 1.47 15.36
N ILE A 11 2.41 1.77 16.63
CA ILE A 11 3.61 2.53 17.03
C ILE A 11 4.88 1.80 16.57
N ILE A 12 4.97 0.48 16.76
CA ILE A 12 6.10 -0.32 16.29
C ILE A 12 6.21 -0.26 14.76
N ALA A 13 5.10 -0.39 14.04
CA ALA A 13 5.06 -0.30 12.59
C ALA A 13 5.58 1.06 12.10
N PHE A 14 5.16 2.16 12.73
CA PHE A 14 5.65 3.50 12.44
C PHE A 14 7.13 3.70 12.78
N ALA A 15 7.58 3.21 13.93
CA ALA A 15 8.99 3.29 14.31
C ALA A 15 9.89 2.56 13.30
N ILE A 16 9.48 1.36 12.86
CA ILE A 16 10.16 0.61 11.81
C ILE A 16 10.11 1.38 10.48
N ALA A 17 8.98 1.97 10.12
CA ALA A 17 8.81 2.75 8.89
C ALA A 17 9.76 3.94 8.84
N ILE A 18 9.81 4.73 9.91
CA ILE A 18 10.67 5.91 10.08
C ILE A 18 12.14 5.48 9.97
N TRP A 19 12.56 4.48 10.76
CA TRP A 19 13.94 4.04 10.77
C TRP A 19 14.38 3.47 9.42
N ARG A 20 13.55 2.60 8.82
CA ARG A 20 13.84 1.98 7.53
C ARG A 20 13.83 3.01 6.40
N GLY A 21 12.89 3.95 6.40
CA GLY A 21 12.82 5.06 5.46
C GLY A 21 14.06 5.95 5.55
N PHE A 22 14.47 6.32 6.76
CA PHE A 22 15.68 7.10 6.99
C PHE A 22 16.95 6.42 6.47
N ARG A 23 17.09 5.11 6.72
CA ARG A 23 18.28 4.34 6.29
C ARG A 23 18.35 4.13 4.78
N ARG A 24 17.19 4.11 4.13
CA ARG A 24 17.06 3.83 2.69
C ARG A 24 17.13 5.07 1.82
N GLY A 25 16.65 6.21 2.34
CA GLY A 25 16.51 7.44 1.57
C GLY A 25 15.21 7.50 0.76
N ILE A 26 14.79 8.71 0.40
CA ILE A 26 13.56 8.94 -0.38
C ILE A 26 13.66 8.29 -1.76
N ILE A 27 14.84 8.36 -2.39
CA ILE A 27 15.01 7.89 -3.76
C ILE A 27 14.72 6.40 -3.86
N ARG A 28 15.26 5.60 -2.94
CA ARG A 28 15.03 4.16 -2.92
C ARG A 28 13.57 3.81 -2.63
N GLU A 29 12.88 4.59 -1.79
CA GLU A 29 11.47 4.34 -1.51
C GLU A 29 10.54 4.74 -2.67
N ILE A 30 10.87 5.79 -3.41
CA ILE A 30 10.20 6.18 -4.66
C ILE A 30 10.40 5.09 -5.72
N PHE A 31 11.65 4.70 -6.01
CA PHE A 31 11.93 3.64 -6.99
C PHE A 31 11.28 2.30 -6.59
N SER A 32 11.19 2.00 -5.30
CA SER A 32 10.48 0.81 -4.84
C SER A 32 8.98 0.87 -5.11
N LEU A 33 8.35 2.04 -4.96
CA LEU A 33 6.91 2.20 -5.14
C LEU A 33 6.56 2.28 -6.63
N PHE A 34 7.18 3.21 -7.35
CA PHE A 34 6.99 3.36 -8.79
C PHE A 34 7.45 2.11 -9.56
N GLY A 35 8.52 1.45 -9.09
CA GLY A 35 8.98 0.20 -9.69
C GLY A 35 7.90 -0.89 -9.67
N VAL A 36 7.19 -1.05 -8.56
CA VAL A 36 6.08 -2.01 -8.47
C VAL A 36 4.89 -1.57 -9.33
N LEU A 37 4.52 -0.28 -9.29
CA LEU A 37 3.40 0.22 -10.11
C LEU A 37 3.66 0.03 -11.61
N LEU A 38 4.85 0.40 -12.07
CA LEU A 38 5.28 0.19 -13.46
C LEU A 38 5.34 -1.30 -13.79
N ALA A 39 5.85 -2.13 -12.88
CA ALA A 39 5.92 -3.57 -13.08
C ALA A 39 4.53 -4.20 -13.24
N VAL A 40 3.54 -3.75 -12.45
CA VAL A 40 2.15 -4.19 -12.56
C VAL A 40 1.52 -3.70 -13.86
N ALA A 41 1.68 -2.42 -14.21
CA ALA A 41 1.14 -1.85 -15.44
C ALA A 41 1.70 -2.55 -16.69
N ILE A 42 3.02 -2.72 -16.77
CA ILE A 42 3.68 -3.43 -17.87
C ILE A 42 3.30 -4.92 -17.83
N GLY A 43 3.24 -5.53 -16.65
CA GLY A 43 2.79 -6.91 -16.47
C GLY A 43 1.42 -7.13 -17.08
N PHE A 44 0.44 -6.30 -16.76
CA PHE A 44 -0.90 -6.38 -17.35
C PHE A 44 -0.91 -6.19 -18.86
N TYR A 45 -0.06 -5.33 -19.41
CA TYR A 45 -0.03 -5.12 -20.86
C TYR A 45 0.72 -6.22 -21.63
N ARG A 46 1.76 -6.83 -21.04
CA ARG A 46 2.71 -7.72 -21.73
C ARG A 46 2.63 -9.19 -21.32
N HIS A 47 1.85 -9.54 -20.30
CA HIS A 47 1.78 -10.93 -19.83
C HIS A 47 1.26 -11.90 -20.90
N GLU A 48 0.35 -11.48 -21.78
CA GLU A 48 -0.15 -12.32 -22.87
C GLU A 48 0.98 -12.71 -23.85
N GLU A 49 1.75 -11.73 -24.32
CA GLU A 49 2.88 -11.95 -25.22
C GLU A 49 3.89 -12.93 -24.62
N LEU A 50 4.24 -12.73 -23.34
CA LEU A 50 5.20 -13.59 -22.65
C LEU A 50 4.62 -15.00 -22.40
N SER A 51 3.33 -15.13 -22.13
CA SER A 51 2.69 -16.42 -21.90
C SER A 51 2.74 -17.34 -23.12
N LEU A 52 2.58 -16.79 -24.33
CA LEU A 52 2.75 -17.53 -25.59
C LEU A 52 4.17 -18.11 -25.72
N HIS A 53 5.19 -17.33 -25.35
CA HIS A 53 6.57 -17.79 -25.37
C HIS A 53 6.86 -18.89 -24.35
N LEU A 54 6.17 -18.87 -23.20
CA LEU A 54 6.24 -19.92 -22.18
C LEU A 54 5.57 -21.20 -22.66
N MET A 55 4.36 -21.11 -23.21
CA MET A 55 3.62 -22.26 -23.74
C MET A 55 4.35 -22.94 -24.89
N ALA A 56 5.11 -22.19 -25.69
CA ALA A 56 5.93 -22.77 -26.76
C ALA A 56 7.11 -23.62 -26.25
N ARG A 57 7.54 -23.44 -25.00
CA ARG A 57 8.73 -24.11 -24.42
C ARG A 57 8.39 -25.08 -23.29
N PHE A 58 7.23 -24.91 -22.65
CA PHE A 58 6.79 -25.68 -21.51
C PHE A 58 5.34 -26.14 -21.70
N PRO A 59 4.98 -27.35 -21.26
CA PRO A 59 3.61 -27.87 -21.35
C PRO A 59 2.72 -27.25 -20.28
N LEU A 60 2.50 -25.93 -20.35
CA LEU A 60 1.69 -25.16 -19.42
C LEU A 60 0.29 -24.93 -20.01
N GLY A 61 -0.75 -25.05 -19.17
CA GLY A 61 -2.09 -24.59 -19.54
C GLY A 61 -2.15 -23.06 -19.63
N GLN A 62 -3.06 -22.52 -20.45
CA GLN A 62 -3.15 -21.08 -20.75
C GLN A 62 -3.25 -20.21 -19.48
N GLY A 63 -4.12 -20.55 -18.54
CA GLY A 63 -4.27 -19.79 -17.29
C GLY A 63 -2.99 -19.78 -16.44
N ALA A 64 -2.30 -20.93 -16.34
CA ALA A 64 -1.03 -21.02 -15.63
C ALA A 64 0.06 -20.21 -16.33
N ALA A 65 0.15 -20.28 -17.67
CA ALA A 65 1.12 -19.53 -18.44
C ALA A 65 0.93 -18.01 -18.30
N LEU A 66 -0.31 -17.51 -18.33
CA LEU A 66 -0.64 -16.10 -18.11
C LEU A 66 -0.24 -15.63 -16.72
N LEU A 67 -0.59 -16.39 -15.69
CA LEU A 67 -0.23 -16.06 -14.31
C LEU A 67 1.29 -16.04 -14.11
N ILE A 68 1.99 -17.08 -14.59
CA ILE A 68 3.45 -17.17 -14.48
C ILE A 68 4.11 -16.02 -15.24
N ALA A 69 3.66 -15.71 -16.46
CA ALA A 69 4.18 -14.59 -17.25
C ALA A 69 4.00 -13.25 -16.54
N PHE A 70 2.81 -12.99 -15.99
CA PHE A 70 2.54 -11.79 -15.19
C PHE A 70 3.49 -11.70 -13.99
N LEU A 71 3.62 -12.79 -13.22
CA LEU A 71 4.51 -12.83 -12.05
C LEU A 71 5.98 -12.61 -12.43
N ILE A 72 6.46 -13.22 -13.52
CA ILE A 72 7.83 -13.02 -14.02
C ILE A 72 8.06 -11.54 -14.35
N LEU A 73 7.14 -10.90 -15.09
CA LEU A 73 7.26 -9.49 -15.44
C LEU A 73 7.23 -8.60 -14.21
N VAL A 74 6.26 -8.81 -13.32
CA VAL A 74 6.11 -8.00 -12.11
C VAL A 74 7.35 -8.11 -11.21
N ILE A 75 7.80 -9.33 -10.95
CA ILE A 75 8.96 -9.58 -10.08
C ILE A 75 10.23 -9.07 -10.74
N GLY A 76 10.45 -9.36 -12.03
CA GLY A 76 11.63 -8.96 -12.77
C GLY A 76 11.80 -7.43 -12.83
N ILE A 77 10.76 -6.72 -13.26
CA ILE A 77 10.79 -5.25 -13.37
C ILE A 77 10.93 -4.62 -11.98
N SER A 78 10.20 -5.12 -10.97
CA SER A 78 10.31 -4.63 -9.60
C SER A 78 11.72 -4.81 -9.03
N LEU A 79 12.39 -5.92 -9.35
CA LEU A 79 13.74 -6.19 -8.89
C LEU A 79 14.76 -5.25 -9.54
N VAL A 80 14.63 -5.02 -10.85
CA VAL A 80 15.46 -4.05 -11.58
C VAL A 80 15.28 -2.64 -11.01
N ALA A 81 14.04 -2.20 -10.79
CA ALA A 81 13.77 -0.88 -10.21
C ALA A 81 14.38 -0.73 -8.80
N LYS A 82 14.24 -1.75 -7.96
CA LYS A 82 14.87 -1.79 -6.61
C LYS A 82 16.39 -1.75 -6.70
N PHE A 83 16.99 -2.42 -7.68
CA PHE A 83 18.42 -2.43 -7.89
C PHE A 83 18.94 -1.04 -8.31
N ILE A 84 18.25 -0.39 -9.26
CA ILE A 84 18.56 0.98 -9.69
C ILE A 84 18.45 1.95 -8.50
N GLY A 85 17.36 1.88 -7.74
CA GLY A 85 17.19 2.71 -6.54
C GLY A 85 18.26 2.45 -5.47
N TYR A 86 18.76 1.22 -5.36
CA TYR A 86 19.88 0.90 -4.47
C TYR A 86 21.20 1.52 -4.92
N LEU A 87 21.53 1.43 -6.21
CA LEU A 87 22.72 2.06 -6.77
C LEU A 87 22.68 3.58 -6.56
N TRP A 88 21.53 4.20 -6.82
CA TRP A 88 21.37 5.64 -6.63
C TRP A 88 21.50 6.07 -5.17
N GLY A 89 20.89 5.32 -4.26
CA GLY A 89 21.03 5.57 -2.82
C GLY A 89 22.48 5.49 -2.34
N LYS A 90 23.34 4.72 -3.02
CA LYS A 90 24.78 4.68 -2.71
C LYS A 90 25.48 5.97 -3.12
N VAL A 91 25.11 6.55 -4.27
CA VAL A 91 25.67 7.82 -4.76
C VAL A 91 25.32 8.98 -3.83
N VAL A 92 24.04 9.09 -3.42
CA VAL A 92 23.58 10.19 -2.56
C VAL A 92 24.23 10.17 -1.17
N LYS A 93 24.57 8.99 -0.66
CA LYS A 93 25.25 8.85 0.64
C LYS A 93 26.64 9.49 0.69
N PHE A 94 27.28 9.75 -0.45
CA PHE A 94 28.56 10.47 -0.51
C PHE A 94 28.39 11.99 -0.59
N THR A 95 27.16 12.48 -0.65
CA THR A 95 26.86 13.91 -0.73
C THR A 95 26.43 14.45 0.64
N PRO A 96 26.58 15.76 0.89
CA PRO A 96 26.03 16.40 2.09
C PRO A 96 24.51 16.26 2.24
N PHE A 97 23.79 15.95 1.16
CA PHE A 97 22.34 15.77 1.15
C PHE A 97 21.87 14.43 1.71
N ALA A 98 22.77 13.55 2.17
CA ALA A 98 22.42 12.24 2.72
C ALA A 98 21.43 12.32 3.90
N VAL A 99 21.55 13.35 4.76
CA VAL A 99 20.62 13.54 5.88
C VAL A 99 19.24 13.96 5.38
N LEU A 100 19.17 14.87 4.40
CA LEU A 100 17.91 15.32 3.82
C LEU A 100 17.20 14.18 3.07
N ASP A 101 17.95 13.40 2.28
CA ASP A 101 17.44 12.19 1.62
C ASP A 101 16.89 11.18 2.64
N GLY A 102 17.58 11.00 3.77
CA GLY A 102 17.11 10.19 4.89
C GLY A 102 15.81 10.73 5.50
N ILE A 103 15.73 12.01 5.84
CA ILE A 103 14.51 12.62 6.42
C ILE A 103 13.33 12.46 5.47
N LEU A 104 13.50 12.80 4.19
CA LEU A 104 12.47 12.64 3.18
C LEU A 104 12.07 11.16 3.02
N GLY A 105 13.03 10.24 3.11
CA GLY A 105 12.79 8.80 3.08
C GLY A 105 11.98 8.32 4.28
N ALA A 106 12.26 8.86 5.47
CA ALA A 106 11.50 8.59 6.68
C ALA A 106 10.05 9.08 6.51
N THR A 107 9.86 10.32 6.05
CA THR A 107 8.53 10.89 5.80
C THR A 107 7.74 10.04 4.79
N PHE A 108 8.34 9.69 3.66
CA PHE A 108 7.66 8.87 2.64
C PHE A 108 7.36 7.45 3.14
N GLY A 109 8.29 6.84 3.88
CA GLY A 109 8.08 5.53 4.53
C GLY A 109 6.93 5.54 5.53
N THR A 110 6.85 6.60 6.34
CA THR A 110 5.76 6.83 7.30
C THR A 110 4.42 6.99 6.58
N ILE A 111 4.33 7.82 5.54
CA ILE A 111 3.09 7.99 4.76
C ILE A 111 2.61 6.66 4.18
N LYS A 112 3.54 5.84 3.67
CA LYS A 112 3.23 4.52 3.14
C LYS A 112 2.62 3.59 4.19
N VAL A 113 3.21 3.55 5.38
CA VAL A 113 2.68 2.71 6.48
C VAL A 113 1.38 3.29 7.03
N LEU A 114 1.23 4.61 7.12
CA LEU A 114 -0.03 5.25 7.50
C LEU A 114 -1.17 4.86 6.55
N ALA A 115 -0.93 4.90 5.23
CA ALA A 115 -1.93 4.49 4.24
C ALA A 115 -2.33 3.01 4.42
N ILE A 116 -1.37 2.13 4.71
CA ILE A 116 -1.64 0.71 4.98
C ILE A 116 -2.46 0.55 6.27
N VAL A 117 -2.12 1.26 7.34
CA VAL A 117 -2.84 1.20 8.62
C VAL A 117 -4.28 1.68 8.44
N ILE A 118 -4.50 2.81 7.75
CA ILE A 118 -5.86 3.31 7.44
C ILE A 118 -6.64 2.26 6.66
N ALA A 119 -6.06 1.71 5.58
CA ALA A 119 -6.73 0.69 4.78
C ALA A 119 -7.11 -0.55 5.60
N LEU A 120 -6.24 -1.00 6.51
CA LEU A 120 -6.52 -2.12 7.41
C LEU A 120 -7.64 -1.80 8.40
N VAL A 121 -7.64 -0.62 9.02
CA VAL A 121 -8.69 -0.20 9.97
C VAL A 121 -10.05 -0.14 9.29
N LEU A 122 -10.13 0.43 8.08
CA LEU A 122 -11.37 0.49 7.31
C LEU A 122 -11.85 -0.91 6.88
N MET A 123 -10.91 -1.76 6.47
CA MET A 123 -11.22 -3.14 6.14
C MET A 123 -11.77 -3.90 7.36
N LEU A 124 -11.23 -3.66 8.56
CA LEU A 124 -11.73 -4.27 9.80
C LEU A 124 -13.13 -3.76 10.17
N HIS A 125 -13.39 -2.45 10.10
CA HIS A 125 -14.73 -1.89 10.29
C HIS A 125 -15.75 -2.52 9.31
N SER A 126 -15.35 -2.74 8.06
CA SER A 126 -16.20 -3.36 7.04
C SER A 126 -16.61 -4.81 7.35
N LEU A 127 -15.96 -5.49 8.31
CA LEU A 127 -16.36 -6.84 8.73
C LEU A 127 -17.61 -6.82 9.63
N ASN A 128 -17.93 -5.68 10.24
CA ASN A 128 -19.08 -5.48 11.12
C ASN A 128 -19.19 -6.54 12.24
N VAL A 129 -18.06 -6.83 12.90
CA VAL A 129 -17.95 -7.80 14.01
C VAL A 129 -17.81 -7.04 15.32
N GLU A 130 -18.79 -7.19 16.22
CA GLU A 130 -18.86 -6.49 17.52
C GLU A 130 -17.55 -6.60 18.32
N SER A 131 -16.97 -7.80 18.41
CA SER A 131 -15.70 -7.99 19.13
C SER A 131 -14.51 -7.24 18.51
N VAL A 132 -14.51 -7.02 17.19
CA VAL A 132 -13.45 -6.25 16.52
C VAL A 132 -13.68 -4.75 16.74
N GLU A 133 -14.93 -4.32 16.69
CA GLU A 133 -15.33 -2.94 16.92
C GLU A 133 -14.96 -2.47 18.33
N ASP A 134 -15.23 -3.29 19.35
CA ASP A 134 -14.83 -3.00 20.74
C ASP A 134 -13.31 -2.83 20.87
N MET A 135 -12.52 -3.64 20.17
CA MET A 135 -11.06 -3.54 20.17
C MET A 135 -10.57 -2.27 19.48
N LEU A 136 -11.21 -1.90 18.37
CA LEU A 136 -10.90 -0.69 17.59
C LEU A 136 -11.29 0.58 18.35
N ALA A 137 -12.45 0.61 18.98
CA ALA A 137 -12.94 1.73 19.77
C ALA A 137 -12.04 2.04 20.98
N GLU A 138 -11.37 1.03 21.54
CA GLU A 138 -10.37 1.21 22.61
C GLU A 138 -9.05 1.85 22.14
N SER A 139 -8.75 1.87 20.83
CA SER A 139 -7.48 2.36 20.28
C SER A 139 -7.50 3.88 20.09
N SER A 140 -6.52 4.58 20.67
CA SER A 140 -6.40 6.02 20.50
C SER A 140 -6.05 6.41 19.06
N VAL A 141 -5.28 5.55 18.37
CA VAL A 141 -4.90 5.80 16.98
C VAL A 141 -6.10 5.66 16.06
N VAL A 142 -6.97 4.66 16.28
CA VAL A 142 -8.19 4.46 15.49
C VAL A 142 -9.14 5.65 15.65
N GLN A 143 -9.38 6.11 16.88
CA GLN A 143 -10.21 7.30 17.13
C GLN A 143 -9.70 8.55 16.39
N GLN A 144 -8.38 8.73 16.28
CA GLN A 144 -7.79 9.81 15.49
C GLN A 144 -8.05 9.63 13.99
N ILE A 145 -7.96 8.39 13.49
CA ILE A 145 -8.28 8.06 12.09
C ILE A 145 -9.76 8.36 11.80
N ASP A 146 -10.67 7.95 12.69
CA ASP A 146 -12.11 8.15 12.52
C ASP A 146 -12.48 9.64 12.50
N THR A 147 -11.79 10.44 13.30
CA THR A 147 -11.95 11.91 13.30
C THR A 147 -11.50 12.52 11.97
N LEU A 148 -10.46 11.97 11.35
CA LEU A 148 -9.93 12.43 10.07
C LEU A 148 -10.68 11.83 8.86
N TRP A 149 -11.41 10.74 9.06
CA TRP A 149 -12.06 9.98 8.01
C TRP A 149 -12.97 10.80 7.10
N PRO A 150 -13.83 11.71 7.59
CA PRO A 150 -14.69 12.52 6.72
C PRO A 150 -13.89 13.35 5.71
N HIS A 151 -12.77 13.93 6.14
CA HIS A 151 -11.91 14.76 5.29
C HIS A 151 -11.15 13.91 4.26
N LEU A 152 -10.67 12.74 4.68
CA LEU A 152 -10.00 11.78 3.81
C LEU A 152 -10.97 11.23 2.76
N ARG A 153 -12.19 10.89 3.16
CA ARG A 153 -13.24 10.37 2.28
C ARG A 153 -13.58 11.36 1.17
N LEU A 154 -13.76 12.64 1.50
CA LEU A 154 -14.05 13.67 0.48
C LEU A 154 -12.91 13.81 -0.53
N SER A 155 -11.67 13.85 -0.03
CA SER A 155 -10.49 13.94 -0.88
C SER A 155 -10.35 12.71 -1.78
N LEU A 156 -10.65 11.53 -1.22
CA LEU A 156 -10.59 10.26 -1.94
C LEU A 156 -11.70 10.17 -2.99
N GLU A 157 -12.94 10.54 -2.65
CA GLU A 157 -14.07 10.57 -3.58
C GLU A 157 -13.82 11.51 -4.76
N GLN A 158 -13.18 12.66 -4.51
CA GLN A 158 -12.81 13.61 -5.56
C GLN A 158 -11.69 13.08 -6.47
N ALA A 159 -10.72 12.37 -5.91
CA ALA A 159 -9.58 11.83 -6.66
C ALA A 159 -9.87 10.47 -7.33
N TRP A 160 -10.96 9.79 -6.95
CA TRP A 160 -11.27 8.45 -7.43
C TRP A 160 -11.71 8.48 -8.91
N PRO A 161 -11.10 7.67 -9.80
CA PRO A 161 -11.52 7.59 -11.19
C PRO A 161 -12.97 7.09 -11.32
N GLU A 162 -13.81 7.81 -12.07
CA GLU A 162 -15.22 7.43 -12.26
C GLU A 162 -15.38 6.04 -12.89
N THR A 163 -14.40 5.61 -13.69
CA THR A 163 -14.39 4.31 -14.36
C THR A 163 -14.06 3.12 -13.45
N TRP A 164 -13.59 3.36 -12.22
CA TRP A 164 -13.13 2.30 -11.32
C TRP A 164 -14.21 1.92 -10.30
N ALA A 165 -14.42 0.62 -10.12
CA ALA A 165 -15.33 0.11 -9.10
C ALA A 165 -14.87 0.55 -7.70
N LYS A 166 -15.80 1.13 -6.92
CA LYS A 166 -15.56 1.55 -5.55
C LYS A 166 -15.61 0.32 -4.62
N PRO A 167 -14.50 -0.05 -3.94
CA PRO A 167 -14.54 -1.16 -3.01
C PRO A 167 -15.39 -0.82 -1.79
N GLY A 168 -16.29 -1.72 -1.38
CA GLY A 168 -17.20 -1.49 -0.25
C GLY A 168 -16.51 -1.27 1.09
N TRP A 169 -15.32 -1.87 1.29
CA TRP A 169 -14.51 -1.66 2.49
C TRP A 169 -13.89 -0.26 2.57
N LEU A 170 -13.77 0.45 1.43
CA LEU A 170 -13.18 1.79 1.35
C LEU A 170 -14.25 2.87 1.24
N PHE A 171 -15.36 2.57 0.58
CA PHE A 171 -16.54 3.42 0.44
C PHE A 171 -17.74 2.70 1.04
N PRO A 172 -17.83 2.58 2.38
CA PRO A 172 -18.98 1.98 3.02
C PRO A 172 -20.23 2.78 2.63
N GLN A 173 -21.23 2.07 2.09
CA GLN A 173 -22.51 2.67 1.75
C GLN A 173 -23.21 3.08 3.04
N PRO A 174 -23.88 4.24 3.09
CA PRO A 174 -24.73 4.59 4.21
C PRO A 174 -25.72 3.46 4.46
N ASN A 175 -25.79 2.95 5.69
CA ASN A 175 -26.80 1.99 6.07
C ASN A 175 -28.16 2.70 6.11
N PHE A 176 -29.04 2.43 5.12
CA PHE A 176 -30.32 3.12 5.02
C PHE A 176 -31.28 2.78 6.17
N ASP A 177 -30.98 1.75 6.96
CA ASP A 177 -31.72 1.40 8.17
C ASP A 177 -31.54 2.45 9.27
N ASP A 178 -30.37 3.12 9.35
CA ASP A 178 -30.08 4.18 10.33
C ASP A 178 -30.76 5.51 9.98
N LEU A 179 -31.22 5.67 8.74
CA LEU A 179 -31.94 6.85 8.23
C LEU A 179 -33.46 6.72 8.31
N SER A 180 -33.98 5.57 8.75
CA SER A 180 -35.42 5.30 8.87
C SER A 180 -36.02 5.73 10.22
N PHE A 181 -35.20 6.20 11.15
CA PHE A 181 -35.59 6.59 12.52
C PHE A 181 -35.41 8.09 12.84
N SER A 182 -35.26 8.96 11.83
CA SER A 182 -35.27 10.42 11.99
C SER A 182 -36.56 11.06 11.48
#